data_AF-A0A946C555-F1
#
_entry.id   AF-A0A946C555-F1
#
_cell.length_a   1.000
_cell.length_b   1.000
_cell.length_c   1.000
_cell.angle_alpha   90.00
_cell.angle_beta   90.00
_cell.angle_gamma   90.00
#
_symmetry.space_group_name_H-M   'P 1'
#
loop_
_entity.id
_entity.type
_entity.pdbx_description
1 polymer ?
#
loop_
_entity_poly.entity_id
_entity_poly.type
_entity_poly.pdbx_seq_one_letter_code
_entity_poly.pdbx_strand_id
1 'polypeptide(L)'
;INTDTKIKWECAEGHTWEATPGSVKRGTWCLICSGSASLTIEEMHKIAAERNGKCLSTEYINSKTKLKWECAEGHTWEAISTNVKRGSWCRICSRIRS
;
A
#
# COMPACT_ATOMS: atom_id res chain seq x y z
N ILE A 1 22.34 25.27 0.34
CA ILE A 1 21.65 24.16 -0.39
C ILE A 1 21.51 23.03 0.61
N ASN A 2 20.33 22.86 1.20
CA ASN A 2 20.11 21.98 2.35
C ASN A 2 19.87 20.55 1.85
N THR A 3 20.84 19.66 2.01
CA THR A 3 20.83 18.31 1.44
C THR A 3 20.03 17.29 2.24
N ASP A 4 19.48 17.70 3.38
CA ASP A 4 18.80 16.82 4.34
C ASP A 4 17.27 17.00 4.40
N THR A 5 16.71 17.98 3.68
CA THR A 5 15.26 18.19 3.70
C THR A 5 14.56 17.05 2.96
N LYS A 6 13.83 16.22 3.71
CA LYS A 6 12.92 15.22 3.15
C LYS A 6 11.83 15.95 2.39
N ILE A 7 11.75 15.69 1.09
CA ILE A 7 10.69 16.21 0.25
C ILE A 7 9.80 15.06 -0.19
N LYS A 8 8.54 15.37 -0.46
CA LYS A 8 7.56 14.41 -0.96
C LYS A 8 7.78 14.25 -2.46
N TRP A 9 8.04 13.03 -2.88
CA TRP A 9 8.23 12.63 -4.28
C TRP A 9 6.98 11.91 -4.77
N GLU A 10 6.72 11.99 -6.07
CA GLU A 10 5.66 11.26 -6.76
C GLU A 10 6.26 10.55 -7.98
N CYS A 11 5.98 9.25 -8.14
CA CYS A 11 6.39 8.45 -9.30
C CYS A 11 5.36 8.61 -10.44
N ALA A 12 5.75 8.28 -11.68
CA ALA A 12 4.83 8.20 -12.82
C ALA A 12 3.66 7.22 -12.61
N GLU A 13 3.84 6.21 -11.75
CA GLU A 13 2.76 5.29 -11.35
C GLU A 13 1.88 5.84 -10.21
N GLY A 14 2.12 7.07 -9.75
CA GLY A 14 1.37 7.72 -8.67
C GLY A 14 1.87 7.38 -7.26
N HIS A 15 3.02 6.71 -7.12
CA HIS A 15 3.57 6.38 -5.79
C HIS A 15 4.13 7.62 -5.12
N THR A 16 3.72 7.91 -3.88
CA THR A 16 4.23 9.08 -3.14
C THR A 16 5.06 8.68 -1.93
N TRP A 17 6.30 9.16 -1.84
CA TRP A 17 7.19 8.84 -0.70
C TRP A 17 8.03 10.04 -0.27
N GLU A 18 8.45 10.03 0.98
CA GLU A 18 9.33 11.07 1.53
C GLU A 18 10.79 10.61 1.46
N ALA A 19 11.62 11.33 0.71
CA ALA A 19 13.04 11.02 0.58
C ALA A 19 13.89 12.26 0.40
N THR A 20 15.18 12.13 0.73
CA THR A 20 16.17 13.17 0.44
C THR A 20 16.61 13.08 -1.03
N PRO A 21 16.91 14.22 -1.68
CA PRO A 21 17.38 14.23 -3.08
C PRO A 21 18.62 13.37 -3.32
N GLY A 22 19.52 13.30 -2.33
CA GLY A 22 20.70 12.45 -2.37
C GLY A 22 20.38 10.95 -2.44
N SER A 23 19.28 10.51 -1.83
CA SER A 23 18.84 9.11 -1.83
C SER A 23 18.15 8.74 -3.15
N VAL A 24 17.34 9.64 -3.69
CA VAL A 24 16.69 9.47 -5.01
C VAL A 24 17.73 9.39 -6.12
N LYS A 25 18.75 10.26 -6.08
CA LYS A 25 19.84 10.26 -7.07
C LYS A 25 20.76 9.02 -6.98
N ARG A 26 20.87 8.40 -5.80
CA ARG A 26 21.74 7.21 -5.56
C ARG A 26 21.12 5.87 -5.96
N GLY A 27 19.85 5.84 -6.41
CA GLY A 27 19.21 4.62 -6.93
C GLY A 27 17.92 4.25 -6.24
N THR A 28 17.55 4.90 -5.13
CA THR A 28 16.24 4.74 -4.49
C THR A 28 15.26 5.73 -5.09
N TRP A 29 15.10 5.67 -6.42
CA TRP A 29 14.28 6.60 -7.18
C TRP A 29 12.78 6.38 -7.00
N CYS A 30 12.38 5.18 -6.59
CA CYS A 30 11.05 4.85 -6.09
C CYS A 30 11.20 3.60 -5.23
N LEU A 31 10.88 3.67 -3.94
CA LEU A 31 11.00 2.50 -3.04
C LEU A 31 10.12 1.33 -3.52
N ILE A 32 9.02 1.65 -4.20
CA ILE A 32 8.05 0.68 -4.71
C ILE A 32 8.53 0.07 -6.03
N CYS A 33 8.89 0.88 -7.02
CA CYS A 33 9.40 0.36 -8.29
C CYS A 33 10.78 -0.31 -8.14
N SER A 34 11.59 0.12 -7.17
CA SER A 34 12.91 -0.46 -6.88
C SER A 34 12.86 -1.65 -5.92
N GLY A 35 11.67 -2.10 -5.48
CA GLY A 35 11.48 -3.30 -4.66
C GLY A 35 12.11 -3.26 -3.26
N SER A 36 12.54 -2.08 -2.79
CA SER A 36 13.20 -1.88 -1.49
C SER A 36 12.28 -1.29 -0.42
N ALA A 37 11.04 -0.96 -0.77
CA ALA A 37 10.01 -0.57 0.19
C ALA A 37 9.68 -1.73 1.13
N SER A 38 10.21 -1.65 2.35
CA SER A 38 9.63 -2.31 3.52
C SER A 38 8.14 -1.97 3.63
N LEU A 39 7.26 -2.88 3.19
CA LEU A 39 5.82 -2.97 3.49
C LEU A 39 5.15 -1.58 3.67
N THR A 40 5.00 -0.80 2.62
CA THR A 40 4.30 0.49 2.70
C THR A 40 2.79 0.31 2.52
N ILE A 41 2.00 1.31 2.95
CA ILE A 41 0.55 1.35 2.71
C ILE A 41 0.21 1.19 1.22
N GLU A 42 1.07 1.68 0.35
CA GLU A 42 0.89 1.63 -1.10
C GLU A 42 0.95 0.21 -1.66
N GLU A 43 1.80 -0.68 -1.12
CA GLU A 43 1.75 -2.11 -1.44
C GLU A 43 0.38 -2.71 -1.09
N MET A 44 -0.28 -2.20 -0.03
CA MET A 44 -1.62 -2.64 0.34
C MET A 44 -2.66 -2.15 -0.67
N HIS A 45 -2.49 -0.93 -1.18
CA HIS A 45 -3.32 -0.38 -2.25
C HIS A 45 -3.14 -1.20 -3.54
N LYS A 46 -1.92 -1.61 -3.87
CA LYS A 46 -1.64 -2.46 -5.04
C LYS A 46 -2.29 -3.83 -4.93
N ILE A 47 -2.13 -4.52 -3.79
CA ILE A 47 -2.81 -5.80 -3.51
C ILE A 47 -4.32 -5.63 -3.59
N ALA A 48 -4.83 -4.48 -3.14
CA ALA A 48 -6.25 -4.20 -3.23
C ALA A 48 -6.69 -4.06 -4.69
N ALA A 49 -5.95 -3.27 -5.48
CA ALA A 49 -6.20 -3.05 -6.89
C ALA A 49 -6.14 -4.35 -7.72
N GLU A 50 -5.17 -5.23 -7.46
CA GLU A 50 -5.07 -6.55 -8.10
C GLU A 50 -6.31 -7.42 -7.84
N ARG A 51 -7.00 -7.22 -6.72
CA ARG A 51 -8.23 -7.93 -6.36
C ARG A 51 -9.50 -7.11 -6.66
N ASN A 52 -9.36 -6.10 -7.52
CA ASN A 52 -10.41 -5.18 -7.94
C ASN A 52 -11.10 -4.49 -6.74
N GLY A 53 -10.35 -4.25 -5.68
CA GLY A 53 -10.79 -3.50 -4.51
C GLY A 53 -9.89 -2.31 -4.21
N LYS A 54 -10.12 -1.70 -3.06
CA LYS A 54 -9.42 -0.50 -2.60
C LYS A 54 -9.02 -0.64 -1.15
N CYS A 55 -7.86 -0.11 -0.80
CA CYS A 55 -7.47 0.05 0.59
C CYS A 55 -7.88 1.47 1.01
N LEU A 56 -8.82 1.59 1.95
CA LEU A 56 -9.30 2.87 2.47
C LEU A 56 -8.38 3.41 3.58
N SER A 57 -7.47 2.59 4.10
CA SER A 57 -6.46 3.05 5.04
C SER A 57 -5.37 3.86 4.33
N THR A 58 -5.07 5.01 4.91
CA THR A 58 -3.98 5.91 4.48
C THR A 58 -2.72 5.73 5.33
N GLU A 59 -2.81 5.01 6.44
CA GLU A 59 -1.73 4.86 7.41
C GLU A 59 -1.39 3.38 7.62
N TYR A 60 -0.15 3.01 7.33
CA TYR A 60 0.40 1.69 7.62
C TYR A 60 1.53 1.84 8.62
N ILE A 61 1.20 1.66 9.89
CA ILE A 61 2.18 1.73 10.98
C ILE A 61 2.99 0.43 11.03
N ASN A 62 2.33 -0.73 10.91
CA ASN A 62 2.94 -2.06 11.06
C ASN A 62 2.11 -3.18 10.40
N SER A 63 2.73 -4.35 10.22
CA SER A 63 2.08 -5.58 9.70
C SER A 63 0.97 -6.17 10.58
N LYS A 64 0.79 -5.63 11.79
CA LYS A 64 -0.31 -5.95 12.71
C LYS A 64 -1.41 -4.90 12.71
N THR A 65 -1.20 -3.75 12.07
CA THR A 65 -2.20 -2.70 11.96
C THR A 65 -3.31 -3.18 11.04
N LYS A 66 -4.55 -3.12 11.55
CA LYS A 66 -5.73 -3.44 10.75
C LYS A 66 -5.95 -2.30 9.77
N LEU A 67 -6.02 -2.64 8.49
CA LEU A 67 -6.33 -1.71 7.42
C LEU A 67 -7.80 -1.89 7.04
N LYS A 68 -8.42 -0.80 6.60
CA LYS A 68 -9.75 -0.83 6.00
C LYS A 68 -9.60 -1.16 4.52
N TRP A 69 -10.31 -2.18 4.09
CA TRP A 69 -10.36 -2.65 2.71
C TRP A 69 -11.79 -2.54 2.19
N GLU A 70 -11.92 -2.37 0.88
CA GLU A 70 -13.14 -2.34 0.11
C GLU A 70 -13.00 -3.31 -1.06
N CYS A 71 -13.97 -4.17 -1.33
CA CYS A 71 -13.95 -5.02 -2.52
C CYS A 71 -14.69 -4.38 -3.71
N ALA A 72 -14.60 -5.01 -4.87
CA ALA A 72 -15.31 -4.61 -6.09
C ALA A 72 -16.83 -4.41 -5.89
N GLU A 73 -17.43 -5.20 -4.99
CA GLU A 73 -18.87 -5.18 -4.69
C GLU A 73 -19.24 -4.06 -3.68
N GLY A 74 -18.26 -3.29 -3.19
CA GLY A 74 -18.47 -2.23 -2.21
C GLY A 74 -18.52 -2.71 -0.75
N HIS A 75 -18.16 -3.96 -0.47
CA HIS A 75 -18.07 -4.42 0.92
C HIS A 75 -16.82 -3.85 1.58
N THR A 76 -16.99 -3.18 2.72
CA THR A 76 -15.87 -2.67 3.52
C THR A 76 -15.60 -3.55 4.74
N TRP A 77 -14.34 -3.90 5.01
CA TRP A 77 -13.96 -4.65 6.20
C TRP A 77 -12.56 -4.29 6.71
N GLU A 78 -12.27 -4.65 7.96
CA GLU A 78 -10.98 -4.41 8.60
C GLU A 78 -10.15 -5.68 8.65
N ALA A 79 -8.97 -5.67 8.04
CA ALA A 79 -8.05 -6.80 8.03
C ALA A 79 -6.58 -6.35 8.01
N ILE A 80 -5.72 -7.14 8.62
CA ILE A 80 -4.27 -6.96 8.52
C ILE A 80 -3.78 -7.47 7.16
N SER A 81 -2.74 -6.83 6.62
CA SER A 81 -2.11 -7.16 5.33
C SER A 81 -1.79 -8.64 5.16
N THR A 82 -1.30 -9.28 6.22
CA THR A 82 -0.96 -10.69 6.25
C THR A 82 -2.17 -11.61 6.06
N ASN A 83 -3.34 -11.27 6.63
CA ASN A 83 -4.57 -12.04 6.42
C ASN A 83 -5.07 -11.93 4.98
N VAL A 84 -4.96 -10.72 4.41
CA VAL A 84 -5.35 -10.45 3.03
C VAL A 84 -4.46 -11.24 2.07
N LYS A 85 -3.14 -11.22 2.28
CA LYS A 85 -2.17 -12.05 1.53
C LYS A 85 -2.42 -13.54 1.70
N ARG A 86 -2.78 -14.01 2.90
CA ARG A 86 -3.09 -15.44 3.18
C ARG A 86 -4.40 -15.95 2.57
N GLY A 87 -5.21 -15.08 1.94
CA GLY A 87 -6.43 -15.48 1.22
C GLY A 87 -7.74 -15.05 1.88
N SER A 88 -7.69 -14.42 3.06
CA SER A 88 -8.87 -13.77 3.64
C SER A 88 -9.05 -12.37 3.03
N TRP A 89 -9.56 -12.34 1.80
CA TRP A 89 -9.98 -11.10 1.12
C TRP A 89 -11.30 -10.62 1.72
N CYS A 90 -12.44 -10.88 1.08
CA CYS A 90 -13.74 -10.41 1.51
C CYS A 90 -14.59 -11.58 2.03
N ARG A 91 -14.88 -11.58 3.34
CA ARG A 91 -15.75 -12.60 3.95
C ARG A 91 -17.17 -12.58 3.41
N ILE A 92 -17.65 -11.41 2.99
CA ILE A 92 -19.01 -11.24 2.47
C ILE A 92 -19.11 -11.85 1.08
N CYS A 93 -18.20 -11.50 0.16
CA CYS A 93 -18.14 -12.14 -1.17
C CYS A 93 -17.88 -13.65 -1.06
N SER A 94 -17.04 -14.10 -0.12
CA SER A 94 -16.81 -15.53 0.13
C SER A 94 -18.07 -16.25 0.62
N ARG A 95 -19.02 -15.55 1.26
CA ARG A 95 -20.27 -16.14 1.76
C ARG A 95 -21.41 -16.10 0.73
N ILE A 96 -21.43 -15.11 -0.16
CA ILE A 96 -22.47 -14.95 -1.20
C ILE A 96 -22.31 -15.96 -2.34
N ARG A 97 -21.09 -16.47 -2.58
CA ARG A 97 -20.81 -17.46 -3.63
C ARG A 97 -21.10 -18.93 -3.25
N SER A 98 -21.86 -19.19 -2.18
CA SER A 98 -22.26 -20.54 -1.73
C SER A 98 -23.66 -20.93 -2.17
#